data_AF-A0A520DY40-F1
#
_entry.id   AF-A0A520DY40-F1
#
_cell.length_a   1.000
_cell.length_b   1.000
_cell.length_c   1.000
_cell.angle_alpha   90.00
_cell.angle_beta   90.00
_cell.angle_gamma   90.00
#
_symmetry.space_group_name_H-M   'P 1'
#
loop_
_entity.id
_entity.type
_entity.pdbx_description
1 polymer ?
#
loop_
_entity_poly.entity_id
_entity_poly.type
_entity_poly.pdbx_seq_one_letter_code
_entity_poly.pdbx_strand_id
1 'polypeptide(L)'
;FNRGEASVAVSGPEFAEGALHLGNRNKSVGGQLAIDLERELNYGAAGLLAPGVLTDERGRRYLAPGSVRVLTTGSAGLSFGAFCNDGMHLEHTGTCNDGVGKSMSGGVIAVRSPGGGSSDAGGNVLIGNFALFGATGGRVFVEGEAGDRFAVRNSGASAVVEGVGDFAGEYMTNGAVVNLGEFGKGVGNGMSGGFFYQYDPRGELALRASTDSVLLGSITAATDPLAAVHNHAVQLLLELHVEATGSALGTRLLENWEVEQHSFVYAMPKALMLYQDSDAILAAKSHKELLEELASAIAARQVRTFKLAVRDGRPALNGAVPAYGETDTATMYALLSAYT
;
A
#
# COMPACT_ATOMS: atom_id res chain seq x y z
N PHE A 1 -2.84 -0.69 -27.78
CA PHE A 1 -4.30 -0.56 -27.97
C PHE A 1 -4.59 -0.43 -29.46
N ASN A 2 -5.17 -1.46 -30.11
CA ASN A 2 -5.86 -1.25 -31.38
C ASN A 2 -7.13 -0.43 -31.10
N ARG A 3 -7.59 0.40 -32.05
CA ARG A 3 -8.76 1.28 -31.87
C ARG A 3 -10.00 0.45 -31.48
N GLY A 4 -10.35 0.41 -30.20
CA GLY A 4 -11.54 -0.26 -29.67
C GLY A 4 -11.32 -1.20 -28.49
N GLU A 5 -10.08 -1.60 -28.18
CA GLU A 5 -9.81 -2.52 -27.06
C GLU A 5 -9.60 -1.76 -25.74
N ALA A 6 -10.34 -2.15 -24.68
CA ALA A 6 -10.24 -1.58 -23.34
C ALA A 6 -9.08 -2.18 -22.51
N SER A 7 -8.57 -3.36 -22.91
CA SER A 7 -7.45 -4.04 -22.26
C SER A 7 -6.60 -4.78 -23.29
N VAL A 8 -5.32 -4.99 -22.96
CA VAL A 8 -4.37 -5.77 -23.76
C VAL A 8 -3.77 -6.84 -22.86
N ALA A 9 -3.90 -8.10 -23.28
CA ALA A 9 -3.12 -9.18 -22.71
C ALA A 9 -1.76 -9.24 -23.42
N VAL A 10 -0.68 -9.15 -22.65
CA VAL A 10 0.66 -9.37 -23.19
C VAL A 10 0.93 -10.88 -23.14
N SER A 11 0.74 -11.53 -24.29
CA SER A 11 1.11 -12.92 -24.56
C SER A 11 2.07 -12.97 -25.76
N GLY A 12 3.02 -13.91 -25.78
CA GLY A 12 4.04 -13.99 -26.83
C GLY A 12 3.54 -14.68 -28.11
N PRO A 13 3.97 -14.23 -29.31
CA PRO A 13 3.56 -14.81 -30.60
C PRO A 13 4.11 -16.23 -30.90
N GLU A 14 4.99 -16.78 -30.06
CA GLU A 14 5.49 -18.16 -30.20
C GLU A 14 4.58 -19.22 -29.56
N PHE A 15 3.49 -18.82 -28.89
CA PHE A 15 2.64 -19.76 -28.14
C PHE A 15 1.18 -19.33 -28.22
N ALA A 16 0.36 -20.14 -28.90
CA ALA A 16 -1.09 -19.99 -28.92
C ALA A 16 -1.64 -19.91 -27.48
N GLU A 17 -2.30 -18.80 -27.13
CA GLU A 17 -3.10 -18.61 -25.90
C GLU A 17 -2.43 -18.98 -24.55
N GLY A 18 -1.09 -18.93 -24.46
CA GLY A 18 -0.33 -19.39 -23.29
C GLY A 18 0.28 -18.27 -22.43
N ALA A 19 0.36 -18.49 -21.12
CA ALA A 19 1.12 -17.68 -20.18
C ALA A 19 2.64 -17.78 -20.44
N LEU A 20 3.37 -16.67 -20.29
CA LEU A 20 4.83 -16.61 -20.51
C LEU A 20 5.57 -17.43 -19.45
N HIS A 21 6.28 -18.48 -19.86
CA HIS A 21 7.09 -19.29 -18.95
C HIS A 21 8.39 -18.56 -18.56
N LEU A 22 8.64 -18.48 -17.26
CA LEU A 22 9.77 -17.78 -16.65
C LEU A 22 10.70 -18.78 -15.95
N GLY A 23 12.00 -18.53 -16.06
CA GLY A 23 13.03 -19.12 -15.21
C GLY A 23 13.74 -18.06 -14.38
N ASN A 24 14.60 -18.49 -13.45
CA ASN A 24 15.26 -17.60 -12.49
C ASN A 24 16.13 -16.49 -13.14
N ARG A 25 16.45 -16.63 -14.43
CA ARG A 25 17.16 -15.60 -15.22
C ARG A 25 16.27 -14.42 -15.62
N ASN A 26 14.95 -14.61 -15.63
CA ASN A 26 13.97 -13.58 -15.94
C ASN A 26 13.75 -12.69 -14.71
N LYS A 27 14.65 -11.72 -14.53
CA LYS A 27 14.59 -10.74 -13.44
C LYS A 27 13.74 -9.53 -13.84
N SER A 28 13.11 -8.90 -12.86
CA SER A 28 12.36 -7.64 -13.01
C SER A 28 11.26 -7.69 -14.09
N VAL A 29 10.66 -8.85 -14.31
CA VAL A 29 9.55 -9.02 -15.26
C VAL A 29 8.42 -8.05 -14.91
N GLY A 30 7.95 -7.30 -15.89
CA GLY A 30 6.95 -6.23 -15.71
C GLY A 30 7.53 -4.86 -15.36
N GLY A 31 8.76 -4.76 -14.84
CA GLY A 31 9.29 -3.48 -14.38
C GLY A 31 9.66 -2.50 -15.50
N GLN A 32 10.28 -2.98 -16.58
CA GLN A 32 10.52 -2.13 -17.75
C GLN A 32 9.20 -1.64 -18.37
N LEU A 33 8.20 -2.53 -18.44
CA LEU A 33 6.87 -2.20 -18.95
C LEU A 33 6.20 -1.11 -18.10
N ALA A 34 6.28 -1.20 -16.77
CA ALA A 34 5.72 -0.17 -15.89
C ALA A 34 6.33 1.22 -16.13
N ILE A 35 7.67 1.27 -16.26
CA ILE A 35 8.41 2.51 -16.56
C ILE A 35 8.01 3.07 -17.93
N ASP A 36 7.91 2.21 -18.94
CA ASP A 36 7.53 2.61 -20.28
C ASP A 36 6.09 3.14 -20.32
N LEU A 37 5.15 2.48 -19.63
CA LEU A 37 3.76 2.96 -19.51
C LEU A 37 3.69 4.34 -18.86
N GLU A 38 4.38 4.54 -17.73
CA GLU A 38 4.43 5.84 -17.05
C GLU A 38 5.03 6.92 -17.96
N ARG A 39 6.13 6.58 -18.66
CA ARG A 39 6.81 7.50 -19.58
C ARG A 39 5.89 7.91 -20.72
N GLU A 40 5.25 6.96 -21.40
CA GLU A 40 4.40 7.25 -22.55
C GLU A 40 3.13 8.02 -22.17
N LEU A 41 2.56 7.77 -20.98
CA LEU A 41 1.38 8.47 -20.50
C LEU A 41 1.68 9.91 -20.08
N ASN A 42 2.77 10.14 -19.33
CA ASN A 42 2.99 11.43 -18.67
C ASN A 42 4.08 12.28 -19.33
N TYR A 43 5.01 11.68 -20.07
CA TYR A 43 6.20 12.36 -20.61
C TYR A 43 6.40 12.18 -22.12
N GLY A 44 5.61 11.32 -22.78
CA GLY A 44 5.65 11.08 -24.22
C GLY A 44 5.17 12.28 -25.04
N ALA A 45 5.81 12.53 -26.19
CA ALA A 45 5.61 13.72 -27.03
C ALA A 45 4.18 13.92 -27.56
N ALA A 46 3.38 12.85 -27.66
CA ALA A 46 2.00 12.90 -28.12
C ALA A 46 0.97 12.64 -27.00
N GLY A 47 1.40 12.10 -25.85
CA GLY A 47 0.52 11.53 -24.83
C GLY A 47 -0.33 10.37 -25.36
N LEU A 48 -0.24 9.19 -24.76
CA LEU A 48 -1.11 8.08 -25.18
C LEU A 48 -2.59 8.48 -24.96
N LEU A 49 -3.35 8.68 -26.03
CA LEU A 49 -4.80 8.91 -26.01
C LEU A 49 -5.49 7.60 -26.37
N ALA A 50 -5.74 6.77 -25.37
CA ALA A 50 -6.49 5.52 -25.50
C ALA A 50 -7.72 5.53 -24.58
N PRO A 51 -8.81 4.80 -24.92
CA PRO A 51 -10.04 4.78 -24.12
C PRO A 51 -9.86 4.37 -22.65
N GLY A 52 -8.79 3.64 -22.33
CA GLY A 52 -8.45 3.22 -20.97
C GLY A 52 -7.56 4.21 -20.20
N VAL A 53 -7.25 5.38 -20.76
CA VAL A 53 -6.41 6.39 -20.09
C VAL A 53 -7.29 7.32 -19.25
N LEU A 54 -7.06 7.32 -17.95
CA LEU A 54 -7.70 8.18 -16.97
C LEU A 54 -6.74 9.29 -16.54
N THR A 55 -7.27 10.33 -15.92
CA THR A 55 -6.47 11.45 -15.38
C THR A 55 -6.94 11.75 -13.96
N ASP A 56 -6.00 11.89 -13.03
CA ASP A 56 -6.32 12.27 -11.64
C ASP A 56 -6.48 13.79 -11.48
N GLU A 57 -6.88 14.23 -10.29
CA GLU A 57 -7.05 15.64 -9.93
C GLU A 57 -5.75 16.48 -10.06
N ARG A 58 -4.59 15.83 -10.10
CA ARG A 58 -3.27 16.45 -10.21
C ARG A 58 -2.82 16.55 -11.66
N GLY A 59 -3.59 16.01 -12.60
CA GLY A 59 -3.25 15.95 -14.01
C GLY A 59 -2.35 14.77 -14.40
N ARG A 60 -2.06 13.83 -13.49
CA ARG A 60 -1.32 12.61 -13.84
C ARG A 60 -2.24 11.68 -14.62
N ARG A 61 -1.76 11.20 -15.77
CA ARG A 61 -2.43 10.21 -16.60
C ARG A 61 -2.03 8.80 -16.16
N TYR A 62 -3.01 7.89 -16.11
CA TYR A 62 -2.80 6.51 -15.71
C TYR A 62 -3.78 5.58 -16.45
N LEU A 63 -3.52 4.28 -16.43
CA LEU A 63 -4.41 3.31 -17.07
C LEU A 63 -5.50 2.83 -16.12
N ALA A 64 -6.70 2.63 -16.65
CA ALA A 64 -7.81 2.00 -15.93
C ALA A 64 -7.39 0.59 -15.43
N PRO A 65 -7.93 0.12 -14.30
CA PRO A 65 -7.59 -1.20 -13.74
C PRO A 65 -7.69 -2.33 -14.77
N GLY A 66 -6.68 -3.20 -14.82
CA GLY A 66 -6.66 -4.35 -15.73
C GLY A 66 -6.45 -4.04 -17.21
N SER A 67 -6.11 -2.80 -17.57
CA SER A 67 -5.79 -2.41 -18.94
C SER A 67 -4.62 -3.21 -19.54
N VAL A 68 -3.66 -3.63 -18.72
CA VAL A 68 -2.51 -4.43 -19.16
C VAL A 68 -2.42 -5.67 -18.30
N ARG A 69 -2.68 -6.84 -18.88
CA ARG A 69 -2.58 -8.13 -18.19
C ARG A 69 -1.34 -8.89 -18.65
N VAL A 70 -0.53 -9.35 -17.69
CA VAL A 70 0.69 -10.12 -17.94
C VAL A 70 0.55 -11.45 -17.23
N LEU A 71 0.36 -12.52 -18.00
CA LEU A 71 0.16 -13.88 -17.48
C LEU A 71 1.47 -14.65 -17.62
N THR A 72 1.95 -15.24 -16.52
CA THR A 72 3.26 -15.91 -16.47
C THR A 72 3.22 -17.20 -15.65
N THR A 73 4.14 -18.13 -15.91
CA THR A 73 4.30 -19.37 -15.12
C THR A 73 5.77 -19.67 -14.83
N GLY A 74 6.05 -20.65 -13.97
CA GLY A 74 7.41 -21.16 -13.75
C GLY A 74 8.08 -20.61 -12.50
N SER A 75 9.33 -20.19 -12.61
CA SER A 75 10.08 -19.62 -11.48
C SER A 75 10.68 -18.28 -11.86
N ALA A 76 9.98 -17.19 -11.53
CA ALA A 76 10.44 -15.85 -11.80
C ALA A 76 11.71 -15.50 -10.98
N GLY A 77 12.62 -14.75 -11.60
CA GLY A 77 13.81 -14.25 -10.93
C GLY A 77 13.50 -13.10 -9.97
N LEU A 78 14.57 -12.44 -9.52
CA LEU A 78 14.49 -11.31 -8.59
C LEU A 78 13.58 -10.20 -9.10
N SER A 79 12.89 -9.52 -8.18
CA SER A 79 12.18 -8.26 -8.41
C SER A 79 10.99 -8.34 -9.38
N PHE A 80 10.29 -9.48 -9.44
CA PHE A 80 9.07 -9.62 -10.24
C PHE A 80 8.05 -8.50 -9.92
N GLY A 81 7.53 -7.83 -10.95
CA GLY A 81 6.57 -6.73 -10.77
C GLY A 81 7.14 -5.48 -10.09
N ALA A 82 8.47 -5.29 -10.08
CA ALA A 82 9.06 -4.05 -9.60
C ALA A 82 8.45 -2.83 -10.31
N PHE A 83 8.16 -1.76 -9.58
CA PHE A 83 7.53 -0.54 -10.10
C PHE A 83 6.13 -0.72 -10.71
N CYS A 84 5.47 -1.87 -10.52
CA CYS A 84 4.10 -2.08 -11.01
C CYS A 84 3.22 -0.86 -10.69
N ASN A 85 2.52 -0.35 -11.70
CA ASN A 85 1.75 0.88 -11.64
C ASN A 85 0.31 0.67 -12.11
N ASP A 86 -0.48 1.74 -12.01
CA ASP A 86 -1.91 1.72 -12.26
C ASP A 86 -2.28 1.13 -13.63
N GLY A 87 -3.27 0.24 -13.60
CA GLY A 87 -3.78 -0.47 -14.77
C GLY A 87 -3.02 -1.73 -15.17
N MET A 88 -1.85 -2.01 -14.56
CA MET A 88 -1.17 -3.29 -14.72
C MET A 88 -1.79 -4.37 -13.81
N HIS A 89 -1.89 -5.59 -14.33
CA HIS A 89 -2.26 -6.79 -13.59
C HIS A 89 -1.33 -7.93 -13.98
N LEU A 90 -0.43 -8.33 -13.06
CA LEU A 90 0.51 -9.42 -13.25
C LEU A 90 -0.01 -10.65 -12.52
N GLU A 91 -0.26 -11.72 -13.25
CA GLU A 91 -0.65 -13.02 -12.69
C GLU A 91 0.48 -14.02 -12.94
N HIS A 92 0.99 -14.60 -11.86
CA HIS A 92 2.03 -15.61 -11.90
C HIS A 92 1.53 -16.91 -11.28
N THR A 93 1.74 -18.04 -11.94
CA THR A 93 1.53 -19.37 -11.33
C THR A 93 2.88 -20.06 -11.20
N GLY A 94 3.38 -20.19 -9.99
CA GLY A 94 4.77 -20.59 -9.76
C GLY A 94 5.42 -19.86 -8.58
N THR A 95 6.75 -19.78 -8.62
CA THR A 95 7.55 -19.13 -7.57
C THR A 95 8.23 -17.87 -8.07
N CYS A 96 8.42 -16.90 -7.18
CA CYS A 96 9.18 -15.68 -7.44
C CYS A 96 10.31 -15.55 -6.42
N ASN A 97 11.51 -15.16 -6.87
CA ASN A 97 12.58 -14.81 -5.94
C ASN A 97 12.34 -13.44 -5.28
N ASP A 98 13.29 -13.01 -4.45
CA ASP A 98 13.23 -11.80 -3.62
C ASP A 98 12.78 -10.53 -4.37
N GLY A 99 12.07 -9.66 -3.66
CA GLY A 99 11.72 -8.31 -4.11
C GLY A 99 10.47 -8.21 -4.97
N VAL A 100 9.55 -9.16 -4.88
CA VAL A 100 8.25 -9.08 -5.58
C VAL A 100 7.55 -7.76 -5.24
N GLY A 101 7.08 -7.03 -6.26
CA GLY A 101 6.38 -5.75 -6.06
C GLY A 101 7.25 -4.65 -5.43
N LYS A 102 8.59 -4.76 -5.49
CA LYS A 102 9.49 -3.71 -4.98
C LYS A 102 9.15 -2.36 -5.63
N SER A 103 8.95 -1.35 -4.79
CA SER A 103 8.62 0.01 -5.23
C SER A 103 7.39 0.10 -6.15
N MET A 104 6.45 -0.83 -6.05
CA MET A 104 5.18 -0.72 -6.76
C MET A 104 4.36 0.48 -6.24
N SER A 105 3.62 1.11 -7.13
CA SER A 105 2.85 2.33 -6.85
C SER A 105 1.37 2.21 -7.20
N GLY A 106 0.98 1.12 -7.87
CA GLY A 106 -0.38 0.85 -8.31
C GLY A 106 -0.49 -0.56 -8.88
N GLY A 107 -1.62 -0.85 -9.53
CA GLY A 107 -1.84 -2.14 -10.20
C GLY A 107 -2.06 -3.32 -9.23
N VAL A 108 -1.98 -4.53 -9.78
CA VAL A 108 -2.21 -5.79 -9.06
C VAL A 108 -1.12 -6.81 -9.41
N ILE A 109 -0.61 -7.51 -8.39
CA ILE A 109 0.24 -8.69 -8.56
C ILE A 109 -0.44 -9.86 -7.84
N ALA A 110 -0.75 -10.93 -8.56
CA ALA A 110 -1.28 -12.16 -7.99
C ALA A 110 -0.30 -13.32 -8.24
N VAL A 111 0.08 -14.03 -7.19
CA VAL A 111 0.94 -15.21 -7.25
C VAL A 111 0.14 -16.40 -6.75
N ARG A 112 -0.11 -17.36 -7.65
CA ARG A 112 -0.85 -18.59 -7.39
C ARG A 112 0.09 -19.76 -7.21
N SER A 113 -0.29 -20.69 -6.34
CA SER A 113 0.41 -21.94 -6.16
C SER A 113 0.32 -22.77 -7.44
N PRO A 114 1.45 -23.32 -7.95
CA PRO A 114 1.41 -24.32 -9.02
C PRO A 114 0.96 -25.70 -8.53
N GLY A 115 0.63 -25.85 -7.24
CA GLY A 115 0.42 -27.13 -6.57
C GLY A 115 1.72 -27.81 -6.15
N GLY A 116 1.60 -28.89 -5.36
CA GLY A 116 2.74 -29.72 -4.93
C GLY A 116 3.52 -29.22 -3.70
N GLY A 117 3.13 -28.07 -3.12
CA GLY A 117 3.60 -27.64 -1.80
C GLY A 117 2.96 -28.42 -0.64
N SER A 118 3.56 -28.33 0.55
CA SER A 118 2.94 -28.83 1.80
C SER A 118 2.10 -27.74 2.45
N SER A 119 1.05 -28.13 3.17
CA SER A 119 0.29 -27.26 4.07
C SER A 119 1.03 -26.97 5.40
N ASP A 120 2.14 -27.66 5.66
CA ASP A 120 3.00 -27.39 6.80
C ASP A 120 3.69 -26.02 6.63
N ALA A 121 3.99 -25.38 7.76
CA ALA A 121 4.77 -24.13 7.79
C ALA A 121 6.10 -24.27 7.03
N GLY A 122 6.40 -23.32 6.13
CA GLY A 122 7.56 -23.38 5.24
C GLY A 122 7.37 -24.31 4.04
N GLY A 123 6.23 -24.98 3.94
CA GLY A 123 5.92 -26.00 2.93
C GLY A 123 5.45 -25.45 1.58
N ASN A 124 5.03 -24.19 1.52
CA ASN A 124 4.52 -23.53 0.32
C ASN A 124 5.04 -22.09 0.17
N VAL A 125 6.37 -21.90 0.24
CA VAL A 125 7.00 -20.59 0.01
C VAL A 125 6.99 -20.25 -1.48
N LEU A 126 6.17 -19.26 -1.86
CA LEU A 126 6.01 -18.86 -3.26
C LEU A 126 6.79 -17.60 -3.61
N ILE A 127 7.03 -16.71 -2.64
CA ILE A 127 7.79 -15.48 -2.88
C ILE A 127 8.95 -15.32 -1.90
N GLY A 128 10.07 -14.81 -2.39
CA GLY A 128 11.26 -14.56 -1.58
C GLY A 128 11.16 -13.39 -0.60
N ASN A 129 12.32 -12.96 -0.12
CA ASN A 129 12.46 -11.90 0.88
C ASN A 129 12.16 -10.51 0.30
N PHE A 130 11.95 -9.51 1.18
CA PHE A 130 11.83 -8.09 0.81
C PHE A 130 10.75 -7.80 -0.25
N ALA A 131 9.71 -8.63 -0.33
CA ALA A 131 8.54 -8.31 -1.13
C ALA A 131 7.90 -7.01 -0.64
N LEU A 132 7.37 -6.22 -1.56
CA LEU A 132 6.76 -4.90 -1.31
C LEU A 132 7.71 -3.85 -0.73
N PHE A 133 9.03 -4.03 -0.88
CA PHE A 133 9.99 -3.08 -0.34
C PHE A 133 9.77 -1.67 -0.88
N GLY A 134 9.36 -0.75 0.01
CA GLY A 134 9.11 0.65 -0.34
C GLY A 134 7.93 0.86 -1.29
N ALA A 135 6.97 -0.06 -1.35
CA ALA A 135 5.76 0.11 -2.14
C ALA A 135 4.93 1.29 -1.64
N THR A 136 4.31 2.06 -2.55
CA THR A 136 3.51 3.25 -2.23
C THR A 136 2.05 3.12 -2.63
N GLY A 137 1.66 2.00 -3.24
CA GLY A 137 0.30 1.74 -3.69
C GLY A 137 0.17 0.40 -4.39
N GLY A 138 -1.06 0.07 -4.81
CA GLY A 138 -1.40 -1.17 -5.50
C GLY A 138 -1.69 -2.35 -4.56
N ARG A 139 -1.93 -3.51 -5.15
CA ARG A 139 -2.42 -4.72 -4.43
C ARG A 139 -1.57 -5.95 -4.75
N VAL A 140 -1.26 -6.76 -3.73
CA VAL A 140 -0.53 -8.02 -3.89
C VAL A 140 -1.24 -9.17 -3.19
N PHE A 141 -1.46 -10.27 -3.91
CA PHE A 141 -2.14 -11.47 -3.39
C PHE A 141 -1.25 -12.69 -3.63
N VAL A 142 -0.98 -13.47 -2.59
CA VAL A 142 -0.03 -14.59 -2.63
C VAL A 142 -0.67 -15.81 -2.01
N GLU A 143 -0.95 -16.82 -2.82
CA GLU A 143 -1.52 -18.12 -2.42
C GLU A 143 -0.46 -19.05 -1.80
N GLY A 144 0.29 -18.51 -0.85
CA GLY A 144 1.41 -19.18 -0.21
C GLY A 144 2.22 -18.23 0.65
N GLU A 145 3.36 -18.71 1.11
CA GLU A 145 4.19 -18.00 2.07
C GLU A 145 5.20 -17.07 1.36
N ALA A 146 5.56 -16.01 2.08
CA ALA A 146 6.64 -15.10 1.75
C ALA A 146 7.84 -15.30 2.69
N GLY A 147 9.03 -15.00 2.18
CA GLY A 147 10.24 -14.93 3.01
C GLY A 147 10.25 -13.79 4.03
N ASP A 148 11.44 -13.48 4.54
CA ASP A 148 11.66 -12.45 5.54
C ASP A 148 11.39 -11.04 4.99
N ARG A 149 11.05 -10.13 5.91
CA ARG A 149 10.85 -8.70 5.65
C ARG A 149 9.80 -8.43 4.58
N PHE A 150 8.74 -9.23 4.58
CA PHE A 150 7.55 -8.96 3.79
C PHE A 150 6.97 -7.58 4.15
N ALA A 151 6.68 -6.76 3.15
CA ALA A 151 6.13 -5.41 3.32
C ALA A 151 7.03 -4.43 4.10
N VAL A 152 8.35 -4.64 4.07
CA VAL A 152 9.30 -3.68 4.66
C VAL A 152 9.20 -2.31 4.01
N ARG A 153 9.06 -1.25 4.81
CA ARG A 153 8.84 0.14 4.33
C ARG A 153 7.62 0.29 3.40
N ASN A 154 6.65 -0.61 3.47
CA ASN A 154 5.39 -0.42 2.76
C ASN A 154 4.75 0.91 3.20
N SER A 155 4.38 1.71 2.23
CA SER A 155 3.91 3.09 2.38
C SER A 155 2.62 3.32 1.59
N GLY A 156 1.89 2.25 1.25
CA GLY A 156 0.55 2.38 0.67
C GLY A 156 -0.01 1.16 -0.05
N ALA A 157 0.75 0.08 -0.24
CA ALA A 157 0.24 -1.12 -0.87
C ALA A 157 -0.66 -1.92 0.10
N SER A 158 -1.69 -2.55 -0.45
CA SER A 158 -2.49 -3.55 0.26
C SER A 158 -2.05 -4.96 -0.12
N ALA A 159 -2.00 -5.90 0.81
CA ALA A 159 -1.56 -7.25 0.49
C ALA A 159 -2.24 -8.35 1.33
N VAL A 160 -2.38 -9.53 0.73
CA VAL A 160 -2.75 -10.77 1.43
C VAL A 160 -1.74 -11.86 1.09
N VAL A 161 -1.29 -12.57 2.11
CA VAL A 161 -0.28 -13.64 2.03
C VAL A 161 -0.62 -14.75 3.03
N GLU A 162 -0.23 -15.98 2.74
CA GLU A 162 -0.59 -17.18 3.54
C GLU A 162 0.54 -17.65 4.46
N GLY A 163 1.49 -16.76 4.76
CA GLY A 163 2.57 -16.96 5.72
C GLY A 163 3.71 -15.98 5.46
N VAL A 164 4.42 -15.59 6.50
CA VAL A 164 5.54 -14.65 6.39
C VAL A 164 6.72 -15.06 7.28
N GLY A 165 7.93 -14.74 6.84
CA GLY A 165 9.14 -14.90 7.65
C GLY A 165 9.28 -13.85 8.76
N ASP A 166 10.52 -13.63 9.20
CA ASP A 166 10.87 -12.67 10.23
C ASP A 166 10.70 -11.22 9.73
N PHE A 167 10.37 -10.31 10.65
CA PHE A 167 10.29 -8.86 10.45
C PHE A 167 9.26 -8.40 9.39
N ALA A 168 8.13 -9.09 9.32
CA ALA A 168 7.00 -8.65 8.48
C ALA A 168 6.48 -7.27 8.92
N GLY A 169 6.21 -6.38 7.97
CA GLY A 169 5.75 -5.01 8.23
C GLY A 169 6.79 -4.09 8.86
N GLU A 170 8.07 -4.47 8.83
CA GLU A 170 9.16 -3.66 9.38
C GLU A 170 9.22 -2.28 8.70
N TYR A 171 9.28 -1.19 9.49
CA TYR A 171 9.27 0.19 9.01
C TYR A 171 8.09 0.57 8.10
N MET A 172 6.98 -0.16 8.15
CA MET A 172 5.76 0.16 7.40
C MET A 172 5.20 1.52 7.87
N THR A 173 4.87 2.39 6.92
CA THR A 173 4.40 3.76 7.16
C THR A 173 2.98 4.01 6.66
N ASN A 174 2.44 3.12 5.81
CA ASN A 174 1.04 3.11 5.37
C ASN A 174 0.73 1.78 4.66
N GLY A 175 -0.54 1.56 4.28
CA GLY A 175 -1.03 0.36 3.61
C GLY A 175 -1.73 -0.60 4.57
N ALA A 176 -2.15 -1.75 4.04
CA ALA A 176 -2.84 -2.79 4.80
C ALA A 176 -2.31 -4.17 4.42
N VAL A 177 -1.84 -4.96 5.38
CA VAL A 177 -1.32 -6.31 5.13
C VAL A 177 -2.15 -7.31 5.92
N VAL A 178 -2.64 -8.37 5.29
CA VAL A 178 -3.27 -9.51 5.96
C VAL A 178 -2.38 -10.73 5.77
N ASN A 179 -1.95 -11.32 6.88
CA ASN A 179 -1.29 -12.62 6.89
C ASN A 179 -2.26 -13.69 7.40
N LEU A 180 -2.45 -14.75 6.61
CA LEU A 180 -3.37 -15.85 6.90
C LEU A 180 -2.67 -17.08 7.52
N GLY A 181 -1.33 -17.09 7.55
CA GLY A 181 -0.56 -18.24 8.02
C GLY A 181 0.43 -17.89 9.13
N GLU A 182 1.48 -18.71 9.23
CA GLU A 182 2.55 -18.53 10.22
C GLU A 182 3.29 -17.20 10.02
N PHE A 183 3.96 -16.75 11.08
CA PHE A 183 4.68 -15.47 11.10
C PHE A 183 5.95 -15.58 11.95
N GLY A 184 7.03 -14.96 11.49
CA GLY A 184 8.28 -14.87 12.24
C GLY A 184 8.24 -13.87 13.40
N LYS A 185 9.41 -13.57 13.96
CA LYS A 185 9.57 -12.57 15.03
C LYS A 185 9.62 -11.15 14.46
N GLY A 186 9.41 -10.14 15.31
CA GLY A 186 9.61 -8.74 14.97
C GLY A 186 8.53 -8.16 14.06
N VAL A 187 7.31 -8.70 14.10
CA VAL A 187 6.17 -8.17 13.33
C VAL A 187 5.93 -6.72 13.70
N GLY A 188 5.86 -5.83 12.70
CA GLY A 188 5.63 -4.40 12.87
C GLY A 188 6.80 -3.63 13.51
N ASN A 189 8.03 -4.17 13.51
CA ASN A 189 9.17 -3.46 14.09
C ASN A 189 9.43 -2.11 13.39
N GLY A 190 9.44 -1.02 14.16
CA GLY A 190 9.59 0.34 13.61
C GLY A 190 8.42 0.79 12.73
N MET A 191 7.28 0.09 12.76
CA MET A 191 6.07 0.49 12.04
C MET A 191 5.54 1.82 12.61
N SER A 192 5.25 2.77 11.73
CA SER A 192 4.77 4.11 12.08
C SER A 192 3.46 4.51 11.39
N GLY A 193 2.97 3.70 10.46
CA GLY A 193 1.62 3.86 9.89
C GLY A 193 1.14 2.63 9.11
N GLY A 194 -0.14 2.62 8.74
CA GLY A 194 -0.82 1.47 8.14
C GLY A 194 -1.34 0.48 9.18
N PHE A 195 -1.83 -0.67 8.69
CA PHE A 195 -2.37 -1.75 9.54
C PHE A 195 -1.84 -3.11 9.09
N PHE A 196 -1.48 -3.95 10.06
CA PHE A 196 -1.12 -5.34 9.82
C PHE A 196 -2.12 -6.25 10.52
N TYR A 197 -2.77 -7.14 9.80
CA TYR A 197 -3.74 -8.10 10.30
C TYR A 197 -3.13 -9.49 10.28
N GLN A 198 -3.28 -10.20 11.37
CA GLN A 198 -2.81 -11.57 11.52
C GLN A 198 -3.98 -12.47 11.86
N TYR A 199 -4.15 -13.55 11.10
CA TYR A 199 -4.92 -14.70 11.55
C TYR A 199 -4.10 -15.48 12.58
N ASP A 200 -4.48 -15.40 13.86
CA ASP A 200 -3.72 -15.90 15.00
C ASP A 200 -4.57 -16.84 15.89
N PRO A 201 -4.94 -18.04 15.40
CA PRO A 201 -5.74 -18.98 16.18
C PRO A 201 -5.03 -19.51 17.44
N ARG A 202 -3.70 -19.35 17.54
CA ARG A 202 -2.89 -19.77 18.70
C ARG A 202 -2.60 -18.64 19.69
N GLY A 203 -2.93 -17.39 19.37
CA GLY A 203 -2.69 -16.24 20.24
C GLY A 203 -1.21 -15.93 20.44
N GLU A 204 -0.35 -16.19 19.44
CA GLU A 204 1.10 -16.03 19.54
C GLU A 204 1.61 -14.64 19.11
N LEU A 205 0.77 -13.80 18.48
CA LEU A 205 1.20 -12.52 17.92
C LEU A 205 1.78 -11.59 19.00
N ALA A 206 1.19 -11.56 20.19
CA ALA A 206 1.68 -10.75 21.31
C ALA A 206 3.12 -11.09 21.73
N LEU A 207 3.60 -12.31 21.47
CA LEU A 207 4.96 -12.74 21.78
C LEU A 207 5.97 -12.39 20.67
N ARG A 208 5.49 -12.17 19.44
CA ARG A 208 6.33 -11.98 18.25
C ARG A 208 6.28 -10.56 17.68
N ALA A 209 5.25 -9.78 18.01
CA ALA A 209 5.10 -8.40 17.58
C ALA A 209 6.02 -7.44 18.36
N SER A 210 6.44 -6.35 17.71
CA SER A 210 7.23 -5.28 18.33
C SER A 210 6.34 -4.47 19.29
N THR A 211 6.38 -4.82 20.58
CA THR A 211 5.63 -4.13 21.62
C THR A 211 6.00 -2.65 21.75
N ASP A 212 7.18 -2.23 21.29
CA ASP A 212 7.60 -0.83 21.26
C ASP A 212 6.92 -0.04 20.13
N SER A 213 6.56 -0.71 19.04
CA SER A 213 6.08 -0.05 17.81
C SER A 213 4.58 -0.13 17.64
N VAL A 214 3.95 -1.25 18.03
CA VAL A 214 2.52 -1.51 17.74
C VAL A 214 1.68 -1.72 18.99
N LEU A 215 0.40 -1.39 18.87
CA LEU A 215 -0.71 -1.79 19.72
C LEU A 215 -1.47 -2.92 19.02
N LEU A 216 -1.90 -3.91 19.78
CA LEU A 216 -2.69 -5.01 19.27
C LEU A 216 -4.15 -4.83 19.69
N GLY A 217 -5.07 -5.11 18.78
CA GLY A 217 -6.50 -5.12 19.03
C GLY A 217 -7.21 -6.23 18.28
N SER A 218 -8.37 -6.63 18.76
CA SER A 218 -9.21 -7.64 18.10
C SER A 218 -10.16 -6.96 17.12
N ILE A 219 -10.42 -7.61 15.98
CA ILE A 219 -11.38 -7.09 14.99
C ILE A 219 -12.85 -7.39 15.36
N THR A 220 -13.13 -7.99 16.52
CA THR A 220 -14.49 -8.33 16.97
C THR A 220 -14.83 -7.84 18.37
N ALA A 221 -13.88 -7.23 19.07
CA ALA A 221 -14.11 -6.77 20.43
C ALA A 221 -15.15 -5.63 20.47
N ALA A 222 -16.30 -5.87 21.09
CA ALA A 222 -17.37 -4.87 21.21
C ALA A 222 -16.96 -3.60 21.97
N THR A 223 -15.91 -3.69 22.80
CA THR A 223 -15.34 -2.56 23.54
C THR A 223 -14.38 -1.72 22.71
N ASP A 224 -13.93 -2.23 21.55
CA ASP A 224 -13.00 -1.54 20.67
C ASP A 224 -13.80 -0.81 19.56
N PRO A 225 -13.81 0.53 19.55
CA PRO A 225 -14.55 1.30 18.54
C PRO A 225 -14.00 1.10 17.12
N LEU A 226 -12.77 0.60 16.95
CA LEU A 226 -12.14 0.35 15.65
C LEU A 226 -12.42 -1.07 15.13
N ALA A 227 -12.93 -1.98 15.96
CA ALA A 227 -13.12 -3.38 15.59
C ALA A 227 -13.92 -3.56 14.29
N ALA A 228 -15.04 -2.85 14.15
CA ALA A 228 -15.94 -2.99 12.99
C ALA A 228 -15.28 -2.60 11.66
N VAL A 229 -14.47 -1.52 11.64
CA VAL A 229 -13.79 -1.09 10.40
C VAL A 229 -12.67 -2.06 10.03
N HIS A 230 -11.95 -2.57 11.03
CA HIS A 230 -10.91 -3.57 10.81
C HIS A 230 -11.49 -4.89 10.33
N ASN A 231 -12.64 -5.31 10.86
CA ASN A 231 -13.36 -6.49 10.42
C ASN A 231 -13.70 -6.42 8.94
N HIS A 232 -14.35 -5.32 8.54
CA HIS A 232 -14.71 -5.09 7.14
C HIS A 232 -13.48 -5.04 6.23
N ALA A 233 -12.38 -4.42 6.67
CA ALA A 233 -11.14 -4.35 5.90
C ALA A 233 -10.52 -5.74 5.66
N VAL A 234 -10.47 -6.60 6.68
CA VAL A 234 -9.96 -7.97 6.55
C VAL A 234 -10.85 -8.78 5.60
N GLN A 235 -12.18 -8.72 5.79
CA GLN A 235 -13.12 -9.45 4.94
C GLN A 235 -12.98 -9.05 3.46
N LEU A 236 -12.93 -7.75 3.16
CA LEU A 236 -12.73 -7.25 1.79
C LEU A 236 -11.40 -7.72 1.18
N LEU A 237 -10.31 -7.64 1.96
CA LEU A 237 -8.99 -8.09 1.47
C LEU A 237 -8.98 -9.60 1.21
N LEU A 238 -9.68 -10.37 2.03
CA LEU A 238 -9.81 -11.81 1.87
C LEU A 238 -10.65 -12.18 0.63
N GLU A 239 -11.76 -11.49 0.39
CA GLU A 239 -12.57 -11.63 -0.82
C GLU A 239 -11.74 -11.35 -2.09
N LEU A 240 -10.98 -10.25 -2.09
CA LEU A 240 -10.08 -9.90 -3.20
C LEU A 240 -8.95 -10.92 -3.38
N HIS A 241 -8.43 -11.49 -2.28
CA HIS A 241 -7.43 -12.55 -2.34
C HIS A 241 -7.97 -13.80 -3.02
N VAL A 242 -9.17 -14.24 -2.65
CA VAL A 242 -9.85 -15.39 -3.26
C VAL A 242 -10.15 -15.12 -4.74
N GLU A 243 -10.64 -13.93 -5.09
CA GLU A 243 -10.87 -13.54 -6.49
C GLU A 243 -9.58 -13.60 -7.33
N ALA A 244 -8.48 -13.07 -6.79
CA ALA A 244 -7.21 -12.98 -7.52
C ALA A 244 -6.45 -14.31 -7.62
N THR A 245 -6.60 -15.19 -6.63
CA THR A 245 -5.75 -16.38 -6.51
C THR A 245 -6.49 -17.70 -6.61
N GLY A 246 -7.78 -17.74 -6.25
CA GLY A 246 -8.51 -18.99 -6.04
C GLY A 246 -8.16 -19.70 -4.74
N SER A 247 -7.54 -19.00 -3.77
CA SER A 247 -7.08 -19.59 -2.50
C SER A 247 -8.15 -20.43 -1.79
N ALA A 248 -7.82 -21.70 -1.57
CA ALA A 248 -8.64 -22.61 -0.79
C ALA A 248 -8.70 -22.20 0.69
N LEU A 249 -7.60 -21.69 1.26
CA LEU A 249 -7.55 -21.20 2.63
C LEU A 249 -8.45 -19.97 2.80
N GLY A 250 -8.35 -19.00 1.90
CA GLY A 250 -9.18 -17.80 1.93
C GLY A 250 -10.67 -18.13 1.79
N THR A 251 -11.01 -19.06 0.89
CA THR A 251 -12.38 -19.54 0.70
C THR A 251 -12.93 -20.17 1.98
N ARG A 252 -12.17 -21.08 2.61
CA ARG A 252 -12.56 -21.73 3.86
C ARG A 252 -12.79 -20.71 5.00
N LEU A 253 -11.93 -19.70 5.11
CA LEU A 253 -12.05 -18.66 6.13
C LEU A 253 -13.30 -17.80 5.91
N LEU A 254 -13.64 -17.46 4.66
CA LEU A 254 -14.87 -16.74 4.32
C LEU A 254 -16.13 -17.57 4.58
N GLU A 255 -16.12 -18.87 4.25
CA GLU A 255 -17.25 -19.77 4.49
C GLU A 255 -17.54 -19.98 5.98
N ASN A 256 -16.54 -19.80 6.85
CA ASN A 256 -16.66 -19.96 8.31
C ASN A 256 -16.43 -18.62 9.04
N TRP A 257 -16.69 -17.49 8.37
CA TRP A 257 -16.27 -16.17 8.81
C TRP A 257 -16.77 -15.82 10.21
N GLU A 258 -18.02 -16.19 10.55
CA GLU A 258 -18.62 -15.89 11.85
C GLU A 258 -17.78 -16.39 13.02
N VAL A 259 -17.09 -17.51 12.85
CA VAL A 259 -16.20 -18.10 13.85
C VAL A 259 -14.78 -17.56 13.68
N GLU A 260 -14.23 -17.66 12.46
CA GLU A 260 -12.82 -17.42 12.18
C GLU A 260 -12.40 -15.96 12.39
N GLN A 261 -13.31 -15.00 12.23
CA GLN A 261 -13.05 -13.58 12.50
C GLN A 261 -12.53 -13.30 13.92
N HIS A 262 -12.86 -14.16 14.89
CA HIS A 262 -12.43 -13.98 16.29
C HIS A 262 -10.95 -14.31 16.48
N SER A 263 -10.34 -15.03 15.55
CA SER A 263 -8.91 -15.33 15.56
C SER A 263 -8.07 -14.26 14.86
N PHE A 264 -8.69 -13.20 14.32
CA PHE A 264 -7.94 -12.09 13.71
C PHE A 264 -7.59 -11.01 14.73
N VAL A 265 -6.32 -10.61 14.69
CA VAL A 265 -5.76 -9.51 15.48
C VAL A 265 -5.20 -8.47 14.52
N TYR A 266 -5.49 -7.20 14.77
CA TYR A 266 -4.83 -6.11 14.07
C TYR A 266 -3.69 -5.55 14.92
N ALA A 267 -2.59 -5.19 14.27
CA ALA A 267 -1.49 -4.43 14.81
C ALA A 267 -1.54 -3.02 14.20
N MET A 268 -1.72 -2.03 15.07
CA MET A 268 -1.75 -0.61 14.73
C MET A 268 -0.51 0.07 15.34
N PRO A 269 0.22 0.90 14.59
CA PRO A 269 1.39 1.58 15.13
C PRO A 269 1.02 2.61 16.19
N LYS A 270 1.75 2.60 17.31
CA LYS A 270 1.62 3.58 18.40
C LYS A 270 1.81 5.01 17.91
N ALA A 271 2.65 5.20 16.88
CA ALA A 271 2.90 6.49 16.27
C ALA A 271 1.59 7.16 15.79
N LEU A 272 0.59 6.41 15.31
CA LEU A 272 -0.70 6.99 14.89
C LEU A 272 -1.42 7.71 16.02
N MET A 273 -1.33 7.20 17.26
CA MET A 273 -1.90 7.86 18.43
C MET A 273 -1.31 9.26 18.65
N LEU A 274 -0.03 9.45 18.30
CA LEU A 274 0.66 10.73 18.45
C LEU A 274 0.34 11.76 17.35
N TYR A 275 -0.50 11.40 16.37
CA TYR A 275 -0.88 12.31 15.27
C TYR A 275 -2.39 12.36 15.02
N GLN A 276 -3.15 11.35 15.45
CA GLN A 276 -4.59 11.22 15.16
C GLN A 276 -5.47 11.17 16.42
N ASP A 277 -4.89 11.01 17.61
CA ASP A 277 -5.64 10.97 18.88
C ASP A 277 -5.27 12.19 19.74
N SER A 278 -6.25 13.07 19.98
CA SER A 278 -6.01 14.32 20.71
C SER A 278 -5.59 14.07 22.16
N ASP A 279 -6.13 13.05 22.81
CA ASP A 279 -5.87 12.78 24.22
C ASP A 279 -4.46 12.21 24.40
N ALA A 280 -4.06 11.29 23.51
CA ALA A 280 -2.70 10.77 23.47
C ALA A 280 -1.67 11.86 23.15
N ILE A 281 -1.98 12.77 22.22
CA ILE A 281 -1.12 13.93 21.90
C ILE A 281 -0.95 14.83 23.13
N LEU A 282 -2.04 15.18 23.81
CA LEU A 282 -2.01 16.03 25.01
C LEU A 282 -1.27 15.36 26.18
N ALA A 283 -1.36 14.04 26.30
CA ALA A 283 -0.63 13.29 27.31
C ALA A 283 0.89 13.21 27.00
N ALA A 284 1.27 13.14 25.72
CA ALA A 284 2.65 12.95 25.30
C ALA A 284 3.44 14.25 25.11
N LYS A 285 2.80 15.37 24.75
CA LYS A 285 3.46 16.65 24.45
C LYS A 285 3.18 17.69 25.54
N SER A 286 4.21 18.45 25.90
CA SER A 286 4.07 19.60 26.79
C SER A 286 3.33 20.75 26.11
N HIS A 287 2.71 21.62 26.90
CA HIS A 287 2.06 22.84 26.40
C HIS A 287 3.03 23.71 25.57
N LYS A 288 4.31 23.76 25.95
CA LYS A 288 5.34 24.50 25.21
C LYS A 288 5.55 23.91 23.81
N GLU A 289 5.74 22.60 23.70
CA GLU A 289 5.93 21.92 22.40
C GLU A 289 4.72 22.10 21.49
N LEU A 290 3.50 22.01 22.05
CA LEU A 290 2.27 22.25 21.30
C LEU A 290 2.19 23.69 20.77
N LEU A 291 2.60 24.68 21.57
CA LEU A 291 2.68 26.08 21.12
C LEU A 291 3.72 26.28 20.01
N GLU A 292 4.88 25.63 20.11
CA GLU A 292 5.93 25.70 19.09
C GLU A 292 5.50 25.06 17.75
N GLU A 293 4.82 23.91 17.81
CA GLU A 293 4.21 23.24 16.65
C GLU A 293 3.14 24.13 16.01
N LEU A 294 2.24 24.72 16.82
CA LEU A 294 1.20 25.63 16.34
C LEU A 294 1.80 26.87 15.67
N ALA A 295 2.81 27.49 16.29
CA ALA A 295 3.49 28.66 15.73
C ALA A 295 4.13 28.32 14.37
N SER A 296 4.82 27.19 14.29
CA SER A 296 5.44 26.71 13.05
C SER A 296 4.40 26.42 11.96
N ALA A 297 3.28 25.78 12.31
CA ALA A 297 2.19 25.49 11.38
C ALA A 297 1.51 26.77 10.86
N ILE A 298 1.29 27.77 11.72
CA ILE A 298 0.73 29.07 11.33
C ILE A 298 1.66 29.78 10.34
N ALA A 299 2.96 29.82 10.64
CA ALA A 299 3.97 30.43 9.76
C ALA A 299 4.00 29.73 8.39
N ALA A 300 4.03 28.39 8.36
CA ALA A 300 4.01 27.62 7.13
C ALA A 300 2.74 27.89 6.28
N ARG A 301 1.58 28.00 6.93
CA ARG A 301 0.30 28.31 6.26
C ARG A 301 0.31 29.71 5.64
N GLN A 302 0.88 30.70 6.32
CA GLN A 302 1.01 32.07 5.81
C GLN A 302 1.91 32.10 4.56
N VAL A 303 3.10 31.50 4.65
CA VAL A 303 4.05 31.40 3.54
C VAL A 303 3.43 30.66 2.34
N ARG A 304 2.69 29.57 2.58
CA ARG A 304 2.00 28.83 1.50
C ARG A 304 0.96 29.69 0.79
N THR A 305 0.17 30.47 1.53
CA THR A 305 -0.86 31.36 0.95
C THR A 305 -0.23 32.37 0.01
N PHE A 306 0.89 32.97 0.41
CA PHE A 306 1.66 33.87 -0.43
C PHE A 306 2.24 33.17 -1.67
N LYS A 307 2.89 31.99 -1.50
CA LYS A 307 3.44 31.21 -2.62
C LYS A 307 2.39 30.88 -3.69
N LEU A 308 1.17 30.53 -3.27
CA LEU A 308 0.06 30.27 -4.19
C LEU A 308 -0.38 31.53 -4.94
N ALA A 309 -0.48 32.66 -4.24
CA ALA A 309 -0.84 33.95 -4.86
C ALA A 309 0.17 34.35 -5.94
N VAL A 310 1.47 34.27 -5.64
CA VAL A 310 2.57 34.54 -6.57
C VAL A 310 2.52 33.60 -7.78
N ARG A 311 2.40 32.28 -7.54
CA ARG A 311 2.35 31.27 -8.60
C ARG A 311 1.18 31.50 -9.56
N ASP A 312 0.03 31.88 -9.03
CA ASP A 312 -1.19 32.04 -9.81
C ASP A 312 -1.36 33.46 -10.39
N GLY A 313 -0.38 34.36 -10.17
CA GLY A 313 -0.45 35.75 -10.63
C GLY A 313 -1.57 36.57 -9.99
N ARG A 314 -2.02 36.17 -8.79
CA ARG A 314 -3.12 36.80 -8.07
C ARG A 314 -2.60 37.64 -6.90
N PRO A 315 -3.26 38.75 -6.54
CA PRO A 315 -2.93 39.46 -5.31
C PRO A 315 -3.05 38.56 -4.09
N ALA A 316 -2.08 38.62 -3.17
CA ALA A 316 -2.23 37.97 -1.87
C ALA A 316 -3.49 38.47 -1.16
N LEU A 317 -4.21 37.58 -0.49
CA LEU A 317 -5.46 37.90 0.22
C LEU A 317 -6.51 38.64 -0.65
N ASN A 318 -6.55 38.35 -1.96
CA ASN A 318 -7.42 39.01 -2.93
C ASN A 318 -7.25 40.55 -2.99
N GLY A 319 -6.10 41.07 -2.57
CA GLY A 319 -5.83 42.51 -2.56
C GLY A 319 -6.47 43.25 -1.39
N ALA A 320 -6.94 42.52 -0.36
CA ALA A 320 -7.40 43.14 0.87
C ALA A 320 -6.29 43.99 1.49
N VAL A 321 -6.64 45.19 1.95
CA VAL A 321 -5.78 46.11 2.68
C VAL A 321 -6.51 46.56 3.95
N PRO A 322 -5.83 46.73 5.11
CA PRO A 322 -6.45 47.23 6.32
C PRO A 322 -6.93 48.66 6.10
N ALA A 323 -8.05 49.02 6.73
CA ALA A 323 -8.54 50.40 6.67
C ALA A 323 -7.63 51.33 7.48
N TYR A 324 -7.68 52.63 7.17
CA TYR A 324 -6.90 53.62 7.90
C TYR A 324 -7.25 53.62 9.39
N GLY A 325 -6.23 53.42 10.23
CA GLY A 325 -6.37 53.38 11.70
C GLY A 325 -6.72 52.01 12.27
N GLU A 326 -6.93 50.98 11.45
CA GLU A 326 -7.04 49.60 11.95
C GLU A 326 -5.68 49.11 12.43
N THR A 327 -5.63 48.60 13.65
CA THR A 327 -4.46 47.92 14.24
C THR A 327 -4.86 46.53 14.71
N ASP A 328 -3.91 45.60 14.73
CA ASP A 328 -4.08 44.24 15.29
C ASP A 328 -5.22 43.43 14.66
N THR A 329 -5.56 43.70 13.40
CA THR A 329 -6.56 42.93 12.67
C THR A 329 -5.95 41.68 12.04
N ALA A 330 -6.78 40.64 11.85
CA ALA A 330 -6.36 39.42 11.16
C ALA A 330 -5.80 39.71 9.75
N THR A 331 -6.37 40.69 9.04
CA THR A 331 -5.91 41.15 7.73
C THR A 331 -4.51 41.75 7.80
N MET A 332 -4.21 42.55 8.83
CA MET A 332 -2.88 43.15 8.99
C MET A 332 -1.82 42.08 9.29
N TYR A 333 -2.09 41.16 10.22
CA TYR A 333 -1.16 40.06 10.52
C TYR A 333 -0.91 39.15 9.30
N ALA A 334 -1.95 38.88 8.51
CA ALA A 334 -1.84 38.09 7.29
C ALA A 334 -1.05 38.80 6.17
N LEU A 335 -1.11 40.13 6.07
CA LEU A 335 -0.33 40.92 5.12
C LEU A 335 1.14 41.04 5.53
N LEU A 336 1.42 41.34 6.80
CA LEU A 336 2.78 41.46 7.32
C LEU A 336 3.58 40.17 7.12
N SER A 337 2.93 39.02 7.37
CA SER A 337 3.51 37.70 7.15
C SER A 337 3.67 37.30 5.68
N ALA A 338 3.06 38.03 4.74
CA ALA A 338 3.21 37.82 3.30
C ALA A 338 4.35 38.65 2.67
N TYR A 339 4.88 39.65 3.40
CA TYR A 339 5.94 40.55 2.93
C TYR A 339 7.36 40.16 3.39
N THR A 340 7.47 39.24 4.35
CA THR A 340 8.74 38.68 4.87
C THR A 340 9.02 37.30 4.27
#